data_AF-A0A534WBT6-F1
#
_entry.id   AF-A0A534WBT6-F1
#
_cell.length_a   1.000
_cell.length_b   1.000
_cell.length_c   1.000
_cell.angle_alpha   90.00
_cell.angle_beta   90.00
_cell.angle_gamma   90.00
#
_symmetry.space_group_name_H-M   'P 1'
#
loop_
_entity.id
_entity.type
_entity.pdbx_description
1 polymer ?
#
loop_
_entity_poly.entity_id
_entity_poly.type
_entity_poly.pdbx_seq_one_letter_code
_entity_poly.pdbx_strand_id
1 'polypeptide(L)'
;MARSRRSRVESIQGLLDFGWWLRLVAVATYAAAFVGYAARLAVQKLKLDRAATALAALAVTAHTAYLVTRWVAAGRIEILARQATGDVLSSTDRFWYMVSHPPYTNLFDALNFVAWAMMVCYLIIERKWGLRIVGVLAVALALVAMGEASLVTDKQIEPLVPALQSYWILIHVGMLFVSYSLFTLGAICALLYLVRTGTATALLGGVQAAAAALLLALVGGTRLLFGATFEMAPGWEHQIASRLHPGKLLAVTTAVHVVPPGSDKAVKFLAPVAGVGPLLLAAVLLLAAGAVVYFRARKGPEEGVRGRGYKIVAAGFAMLTLALALLVYRILSSHEVVLPQGVRLAPGEHGPFRLGLASNYALGLIALVWGTTLGFLLTTPLRDRISAALPDPRKLEDITYRVIIAGWPLLTIGIVMGGMWANEAWGRFWGWDPKETWALITWVVYAGYLHTRITLGWAGKRPAAIAVFAFAVVVFTFMGVNLGLTGEGLHTYGSG
;
A
#
# COMPACT_ATOMS: atom_id res chain seq x y z
N MET A 1 -23.27 -28.78 19.73
CA MET A 1 -22.79 -27.86 18.67
C MET A 1 -22.28 -26.50 19.18
N ALA A 2 -22.92 -25.84 20.16
CA ALA A 2 -22.45 -24.53 20.65
C ALA A 2 -21.12 -24.56 21.45
N ARG A 3 -20.88 -25.61 22.26
CA ARG A 3 -19.63 -25.77 23.03
C ARG A 3 -18.37 -25.96 22.15
N SER A 4 -18.49 -26.66 21.02
CA SER A 4 -17.36 -26.89 20.10
C SER A 4 -17.03 -25.68 19.20
N ARG A 5 -17.96 -24.74 19.03
CA ARG A 5 -17.69 -23.41 18.43
C ARG A 5 -17.00 -22.49 19.43
N ARG A 6 -17.39 -22.53 20.71
CA ARG A 6 -16.82 -21.71 21.78
C ARG A 6 -15.35 -22.05 22.06
N SER A 7 -15.00 -23.33 22.12
CA SER A 7 -13.61 -23.78 22.32
C SER A 7 -12.68 -23.44 21.14
N ARG A 8 -13.22 -23.34 19.92
CA ARG A 8 -12.43 -23.01 18.73
C ARG A 8 -11.96 -21.54 18.76
N VAL A 9 -12.84 -20.62 19.12
CA VAL A 9 -12.53 -19.16 19.23
C VAL A 9 -11.69 -18.84 20.47
N GLU A 10 -11.68 -19.69 21.50
CA GLU A 10 -10.81 -19.53 22.67
C GLU A 10 -9.33 -19.71 22.33
N SER A 11 -9.00 -20.58 21.37
CA SER A 11 -7.63 -20.72 20.86
C SER A 11 -7.21 -19.54 19.99
N ILE A 12 -5.93 -19.14 20.05
CA ILE A 12 -5.38 -18.06 19.20
C ILE A 12 -5.59 -18.40 17.72
N GLN A 13 -5.33 -19.65 17.32
CA GLN A 13 -5.51 -20.09 15.94
C GLN A 13 -6.96 -19.96 15.48
N GLY A 14 -7.94 -20.41 16.27
CA GLY A 14 -9.33 -20.28 15.87
C GLY A 14 -9.87 -18.85 15.90
N LEU A 15 -9.28 -17.95 16.70
CA LEU A 15 -9.52 -16.51 16.62
C LEU A 15 -9.00 -15.92 15.30
N LEU A 16 -7.80 -16.33 14.88
CA LEU A 16 -7.19 -15.93 13.60
C LEU A 16 -7.97 -16.48 12.40
N ASP A 17 -8.41 -17.74 12.45
CA ASP A 17 -9.24 -18.36 11.42
C ASP A 17 -10.59 -17.63 11.28
N PHE A 18 -11.21 -17.28 12.41
CA PHE A 18 -12.43 -16.48 12.42
C PHE A 18 -12.19 -15.06 11.85
N GLY A 19 -11.08 -14.42 12.25
CA GLY A 19 -10.64 -13.15 11.71
C GLY A 19 -10.46 -13.18 10.19
N TRP A 20 -9.88 -14.25 9.66
CA TRP A 20 -9.70 -14.42 8.22
C TRP A 20 -11.03 -14.43 7.45
N TRP A 21 -12.07 -15.09 7.98
CA TRP A 21 -13.41 -15.03 7.42
C TRP A 21 -14.02 -13.63 7.48
N LEU A 22 -13.85 -12.91 8.59
CA LEU A 22 -14.30 -11.52 8.70
C LEU A 22 -13.62 -10.63 7.66
N ARG A 23 -12.33 -10.84 7.41
CA ARG A 23 -11.60 -10.13 6.36
C ARG A 23 -12.15 -10.44 4.97
N LEU A 24 -12.43 -11.70 4.65
CA LEU A 24 -13.06 -12.05 3.37
C LEU A 24 -14.43 -11.40 3.19
N VAL A 25 -15.26 -11.39 4.24
CA VAL A 25 -16.56 -10.71 4.23
C VAL A 25 -16.37 -9.21 3.99
N ALA A 26 -15.39 -8.58 4.64
CA ALA A 26 -15.07 -7.18 4.42
C ALA A 26 -14.68 -6.91 2.95
N VAL A 27 -13.76 -7.71 2.38
CA VAL A 27 -13.34 -7.58 0.97
C VAL A 27 -14.53 -7.76 0.02
N ALA A 28 -15.32 -8.81 0.20
CA ALA A 28 -16.49 -9.08 -0.65
C ALA A 28 -17.53 -7.97 -0.56
N THR A 29 -17.76 -7.44 0.64
CA THR A 29 -18.73 -6.36 0.86
C THR A 29 -18.21 -5.02 0.33
N TYR A 30 -16.91 -4.73 0.45
CA TYR A 30 -16.29 -3.59 -0.22
C TYR A 30 -16.38 -3.72 -1.74
N ALA A 31 -16.14 -4.89 -2.32
CA ALA A 31 -16.30 -5.11 -3.76
C ALA A 31 -17.75 -4.86 -4.21
N ALA A 32 -18.74 -5.34 -3.44
CA ALA A 32 -20.15 -5.04 -3.71
C ALA A 32 -20.47 -3.54 -3.58
N ALA A 33 -19.93 -2.86 -2.56
CA ALA A 33 -20.06 -1.42 -2.40
C ALA A 33 -19.43 -0.65 -3.57
N PHE A 34 -18.25 -1.08 -4.04
CA PHE A 34 -17.58 -0.52 -5.20
C PHE A 34 -18.46 -0.62 -6.45
N VAL A 35 -19.04 -1.80 -6.73
CA VAL A 35 -19.98 -1.97 -7.83
C VAL A 35 -21.18 -1.04 -7.67
N GLY A 36 -21.72 -0.89 -6.45
CA GLY A 36 -22.83 0.03 -6.17
C GLY A 36 -22.47 1.50 -6.44
N TYR A 37 -21.33 1.98 -5.94
CA TYR A 37 -20.84 3.33 -6.20
C TYR A 37 -20.48 3.55 -7.67
N ALA A 38 -19.94 2.55 -8.36
CA ALA A 38 -19.58 2.65 -9.78
C ALA A 38 -20.82 2.61 -10.68
N ALA A 39 -21.81 1.76 -10.36
CA ALA A 39 -23.07 1.67 -11.10
C ALA A 39 -23.86 2.99 -11.06
N ARG A 40 -23.68 3.82 -10.04
CA ARG A 40 -24.19 5.21 -10.01
C ARG A 40 -23.67 6.06 -11.17
N LEU A 41 -22.40 5.88 -11.56
CA LEU A 41 -21.82 6.61 -12.70
C LEU A 41 -22.49 6.20 -14.03
N ALA A 42 -23.08 5.00 -14.08
CA ALA A 42 -23.82 4.50 -15.23
C ALA A 42 -25.34 4.78 -15.15
N VAL A 43 -25.92 4.78 -13.95
CA VAL A 43 -27.37 4.87 -13.71
C VAL A 43 -27.63 5.85 -12.55
N GLN A 44 -28.11 7.06 -12.88
CA GLN A 44 -28.40 8.13 -11.91
C GLN A 44 -29.69 7.91 -11.09
N LYS A 45 -29.89 6.72 -10.50
CA LYS A 45 -31.07 6.44 -9.64
C LYS A 45 -30.78 6.67 -8.16
N LEU A 46 -31.60 7.48 -7.50
CA LEU A 46 -31.47 7.92 -6.10
C LEU A 46 -31.39 6.81 -5.02
N LYS A 47 -31.81 5.57 -5.33
CA LYS A 47 -31.85 4.45 -4.36
C LYS A 47 -30.57 3.60 -4.31
N LEU A 48 -29.73 3.65 -5.34
CA LEU A 48 -28.50 2.83 -5.40
C LEU A 48 -27.41 3.35 -4.46
N ASP A 49 -27.38 4.67 -4.26
CA ASP A 49 -26.41 5.38 -3.41
C ASP A 49 -26.47 4.93 -1.94
N ARG A 50 -27.67 4.87 -1.37
CA ARG A 50 -27.86 4.49 0.04
C ARG A 50 -27.49 3.03 0.27
N ALA A 51 -27.78 2.16 -0.69
CA ALA A 51 -27.39 0.75 -0.64
C ALA A 51 -25.86 0.59 -0.68
N ALA A 52 -25.17 1.30 -1.59
CA ALA A 52 -23.70 1.30 -1.66
C ALA A 52 -23.07 1.80 -0.34
N THR A 53 -23.64 2.85 0.25
CA THR A 53 -23.21 3.39 1.55
C THR A 53 -23.41 2.38 2.68
N ALA A 54 -24.57 1.71 2.71
CA ALA A 54 -24.87 0.68 3.70
C ALA A 54 -23.91 -0.52 3.57
N LEU A 55 -23.60 -0.94 2.35
CA LEU A 55 -22.59 -1.97 2.08
C LEU A 55 -21.20 -1.53 2.56
N ALA A 56 -20.77 -0.30 2.24
CA ALA A 56 -19.50 0.22 2.71
C ALA A 56 -19.43 0.29 4.25
N ALA A 57 -20.51 0.70 4.92
CA ALA A 57 -20.60 0.70 6.38
C ALA A 57 -20.55 -0.72 6.96
N LEU A 58 -21.26 -1.67 6.36
CA LEU A 58 -21.20 -3.09 6.75
C LEU A 58 -19.78 -3.66 6.58
N ALA A 59 -19.11 -3.32 5.48
CA ALA A 59 -17.75 -3.71 5.21
C ALA A 59 -16.79 -3.13 6.26
N VAL A 60 -16.94 -1.86 6.64
CA VAL A 60 -16.17 -1.24 7.74
C VAL A 60 -16.43 -1.97 9.06
N THR A 61 -17.66 -2.37 9.37
CA THR A 61 -17.97 -3.14 10.58
C THR A 61 -17.27 -4.49 10.59
N ALA A 62 -17.36 -5.25 9.49
CA ALA A 62 -16.65 -6.53 9.36
C ALA A 62 -15.12 -6.36 9.41
N HIS A 63 -14.61 -5.30 8.78
CA HIS A 63 -13.19 -4.96 8.79
C HIS A 63 -12.70 -4.58 10.19
N THR A 64 -13.49 -3.82 10.94
CA THR A 64 -13.23 -3.47 12.35
C THR A 64 -13.18 -4.73 13.21
N ALA A 65 -14.16 -5.63 13.06
CA ALA A 65 -14.17 -6.90 13.77
C ALA A 65 -12.91 -7.72 13.46
N TYR A 66 -12.49 -7.79 12.20
CA TYR A 66 -11.22 -8.44 11.81
C TYR A 66 -10.01 -7.80 12.51
N LEU A 67 -9.86 -6.48 12.48
CA LEU A 67 -8.74 -5.81 13.14
C LEU A 67 -8.72 -6.06 14.65
N VAL A 68 -9.90 -6.12 15.29
CA VAL A 68 -10.03 -6.51 16.71
C VAL A 68 -9.56 -7.94 16.94
N THR A 69 -9.91 -8.90 16.06
CA THR A 69 -9.40 -10.28 16.20
C THR A 69 -7.87 -10.34 16.13
N ARG A 70 -7.26 -9.56 15.22
CA ARG A 70 -5.80 -9.47 15.07
C ARG A 70 -5.15 -8.84 16.30
N TRP A 71 -5.71 -7.74 16.80
CA TRP A 71 -5.23 -7.07 18.00
C TRP A 71 -5.28 -8.00 19.22
N VAL A 72 -6.42 -8.65 19.46
CA VAL A 72 -6.58 -9.58 20.58
C VAL A 72 -5.64 -10.78 20.45
N ALA A 73 -5.46 -11.32 19.24
CA ALA A 73 -4.51 -12.41 19.00
C ALA A 73 -3.07 -11.96 19.30
N ALA A 74 -2.69 -10.76 18.89
CA ALA A 74 -1.35 -10.22 19.11
C ALA A 74 -1.00 -10.08 20.59
N GLY A 75 -1.88 -9.49 21.37
CA GLY A 75 -1.70 -9.38 22.81
C GLY A 75 -1.58 -10.73 23.51
N ARG A 76 -2.37 -11.73 23.08
CA ARG A 76 -2.28 -13.09 23.62
C ARG A 76 -0.96 -13.77 23.25
N ILE A 77 -0.45 -13.56 22.04
CA ILE A 77 0.83 -14.11 21.59
C ILE A 77 1.98 -13.53 22.42
N GLU A 78 1.99 -12.21 22.65
CA GLU A 78 3.00 -11.57 23.52
C GLU A 78 2.96 -12.13 24.94
N ILE A 79 1.77 -12.22 25.55
CA ILE A 79 1.62 -12.78 26.90
C ILE A 79 2.18 -14.21 26.98
N LEU A 80 1.88 -15.06 26.00
CA LEU A 80 2.41 -16.42 25.96
C LEU A 80 3.93 -16.46 25.77
N ALA A 81 4.48 -15.59 24.93
CA ALA A 81 5.93 -15.49 24.70
C ALA A 81 6.68 -15.08 26.00
N ARG A 82 6.12 -14.15 26.76
CA ARG A 82 6.63 -13.70 28.06
C ARG A 82 6.56 -14.80 29.12
N GLN A 83 5.44 -15.50 29.19
CA GLN A 83 5.30 -16.64 30.11
C GLN A 83 6.27 -17.77 29.76
N ALA A 84 6.50 -18.04 28.47
CA ALA A 84 7.46 -19.04 28.01
C ALA A 84 8.92 -18.68 28.34
N THR A 85 9.23 -17.39 28.47
CA THR A 85 10.55 -16.90 28.89
C THR A 85 10.71 -16.79 30.41
N GLY A 86 9.66 -17.13 31.17
CA GLY A 86 9.69 -17.19 32.64
C GLY A 86 9.13 -15.96 33.35
N ASP A 87 8.59 -14.99 32.62
CA ASP A 87 8.05 -13.76 33.20
C ASP A 87 6.77 -14.03 34.02
N VAL A 88 6.72 -13.50 35.25
CA VAL A 88 5.53 -13.53 36.10
C VAL A 88 4.70 -12.27 35.83
N LEU A 89 3.64 -12.41 35.05
CA LEU A 89 2.82 -11.29 34.60
C LEU A 89 1.64 -11.00 35.53
N SER A 90 1.58 -9.79 36.07
CA SER A 90 0.41 -9.26 36.77
C SER A 90 -0.77 -9.02 35.81
N SER A 91 -1.95 -8.79 36.37
CA SER A 91 -3.13 -8.39 35.57
C SER A 91 -2.89 -7.09 34.79
N THR A 92 -2.12 -6.18 35.37
CA THR A 92 -1.74 -4.91 34.74
C THR A 92 -0.81 -5.15 33.56
N ASP A 93 0.20 -6.02 33.70
CA ASP A 93 1.11 -6.36 32.60
C ASP A 93 0.37 -7.01 31.44
N ARG A 94 -0.53 -7.95 31.75
CA ARG A 94 -1.39 -8.59 30.73
C ARG A 94 -2.25 -7.57 30.01
N PHE A 95 -2.85 -6.63 30.73
CA PHE A 95 -3.62 -5.55 30.10
C PHE A 95 -2.74 -4.68 29.19
N TRP A 96 -1.54 -4.32 29.64
CA TRP A 96 -0.61 -3.53 28.83
C TRP A 96 -0.20 -4.23 27.54
N TYR A 97 0.19 -5.51 27.60
CA TYR A 97 0.54 -6.28 26.41
C TYR A 97 -0.63 -6.44 25.44
N MET A 98 -1.87 -6.52 25.96
CA MET A 98 -3.07 -6.53 25.13
C MET A 98 -3.28 -5.22 24.36
N VAL A 99 -2.98 -4.07 24.96
CA VAL A 99 -3.21 -2.77 24.33
C VAL A 99 -2.01 -2.36 23.46
N SER A 100 -0.79 -2.76 23.78
CA SER A 100 0.44 -2.33 23.09
C SER A 100 0.70 -2.98 21.73
N HIS A 101 -0.15 -3.93 21.30
CA HIS A 101 -0.01 -4.64 20.02
C HIS A 101 -1.16 -4.31 19.04
N PRO A 102 -1.26 -3.05 18.59
CA PRO A 102 -2.29 -2.68 17.64
C PRO A 102 -2.07 -3.35 16.28
N PRO A 103 -3.13 -3.49 15.46
CA PRO A 103 -3.07 -4.22 14.19
C PRO A 103 -2.44 -3.35 13.08
N TYR A 104 -1.19 -2.95 13.26
CA TYR A 104 -0.35 -2.26 12.27
C TYR A 104 1.16 -2.36 12.57
N THR A 105 1.57 -3.42 13.25
CA THR A 105 2.96 -3.67 13.67
C THR A 105 3.80 -4.37 12.60
N ASN A 106 3.16 -4.98 11.61
CA ASN A 106 3.77 -5.51 10.39
C ASN A 106 3.07 -4.90 9.16
N LEU A 107 3.68 -5.07 7.98
CA LEU A 107 3.17 -4.48 6.73
C LEU A 107 1.78 -5.02 6.34
N PHE A 108 1.52 -6.32 6.58
CA PHE A 108 0.21 -6.91 6.30
C PHE A 108 -0.90 -6.21 7.09
N ASP A 109 -0.74 -6.08 8.40
CA ASP A 109 -1.72 -5.43 9.26
C ASP A 109 -1.80 -3.92 8.99
N ALA A 110 -0.66 -3.26 8.73
CA ALA A 110 -0.61 -1.84 8.41
C ALA A 110 -1.42 -1.50 7.14
N LEU A 111 -1.30 -2.29 6.07
CA LEU A 111 -2.07 -2.09 4.84
C LEU A 111 -3.58 -2.29 5.06
N ASN A 112 -3.97 -3.30 5.85
CA ASN A 112 -5.38 -3.47 6.21
C ASN A 112 -5.88 -2.32 7.11
N PHE A 113 -5.05 -1.83 8.04
CA PHE A 113 -5.40 -0.69 8.89
C PHE A 113 -5.56 0.61 8.10
N VAL A 114 -4.67 0.90 7.15
CA VAL A 114 -4.80 2.06 6.24
C VAL A 114 -6.09 1.97 5.42
N ALA A 115 -6.40 0.80 4.86
CA ALA A 115 -7.65 0.58 4.13
C ALA A 115 -8.87 0.84 5.02
N TRP A 116 -8.83 0.38 6.28
CA TRP A 116 -9.88 0.63 7.28
C TRP A 116 -10.00 2.12 7.62
N ALA A 117 -8.90 2.78 7.99
CA ALA A 117 -8.87 4.18 8.40
C ALA A 117 -9.38 5.10 7.29
N MET A 118 -8.97 4.84 6.04
CA MET A 118 -9.46 5.55 4.86
C MET A 118 -10.96 5.37 4.66
N MET A 119 -11.49 4.15 4.82
CA MET A 119 -12.93 3.91 4.69
C MET A 119 -13.76 4.53 5.81
N VAL A 120 -13.26 4.54 7.05
CA VAL A 120 -13.89 5.27 8.17
C VAL A 120 -13.92 6.77 7.87
N CYS A 121 -12.79 7.35 7.49
CA CYS A 121 -12.70 8.77 7.13
C CYS A 121 -13.64 9.11 5.97
N TYR A 122 -13.67 8.25 4.94
CA TYR A 122 -14.57 8.41 3.79
C TYR A 122 -16.04 8.43 4.21
N LEU A 123 -16.50 7.48 5.04
CA LEU A 123 -17.89 7.43 5.48
C LEU A 123 -18.28 8.66 6.32
N ILE A 124 -17.35 9.18 7.13
CA ILE A 124 -17.54 10.45 7.84
C ILE A 124 -17.70 11.61 6.84
N ILE A 125 -16.84 11.68 5.83
CA ILE A 125 -16.90 12.69 4.77
C ILE A 125 -18.23 12.59 4.01
N GLU A 126 -18.62 11.39 3.61
CA GLU A 126 -19.86 11.15 2.88
C GLU A 126 -21.07 11.56 3.70
N ARG A 127 -21.11 11.19 4.99
CA ARG A 127 -22.19 11.57 5.90
C ARG A 127 -22.30 13.07 6.07
N LYS A 128 -21.17 13.77 6.23
CA LYS A 128 -21.13 15.20 6.52
C LYS A 128 -21.37 16.08 5.29
N TRP A 129 -20.87 15.68 4.12
CA TRP A 129 -20.87 16.51 2.91
C TRP A 129 -21.58 15.89 1.70
N GLY A 130 -22.09 14.66 1.79
CA GLY A 130 -22.86 13.99 0.74
C GLY A 130 -22.03 13.64 -0.50
N LEU A 131 -20.71 13.50 -0.37
CA LEU A 131 -19.76 13.39 -1.49
C LEU A 131 -19.52 11.93 -1.94
N ARG A 132 -20.59 11.26 -2.37
CA ARG A 132 -20.59 9.80 -2.66
C ARG A 132 -19.68 9.37 -3.81
N ILE A 133 -19.41 10.26 -4.76
CA ILE A 133 -18.56 9.96 -5.92
C ILE A 133 -17.10 9.67 -5.51
N VAL A 134 -16.67 10.19 -4.36
CA VAL A 134 -15.37 9.85 -3.76
C VAL A 134 -15.33 8.39 -3.33
N GLY A 135 -16.48 7.78 -3.03
CA GLY A 135 -16.59 6.38 -2.61
C GLY A 135 -16.08 5.39 -3.63
N VAL A 136 -16.24 5.67 -4.92
CA VAL A 136 -15.69 4.81 -5.99
C VAL A 136 -14.18 4.66 -5.82
N LEU A 137 -13.48 5.81 -5.67
CA LEU A 137 -12.02 5.84 -5.58
C LEU A 137 -11.53 5.41 -4.19
N ALA A 138 -12.23 5.78 -3.12
CA ALA A 138 -11.89 5.38 -1.76
C ALA A 138 -11.99 3.85 -1.58
N VAL A 139 -13.11 3.24 -2.02
CA VAL A 139 -13.28 1.79 -1.94
C VAL A 139 -12.30 1.06 -2.85
N ALA A 140 -12.04 1.57 -4.05
CA ALA A 140 -11.03 0.99 -4.95
C ALA A 140 -9.65 0.97 -4.31
N LEU A 141 -9.18 2.09 -3.74
CA LEU A 141 -7.88 2.14 -3.06
C LEU A 141 -7.85 1.25 -1.81
N ALA A 142 -8.94 1.14 -1.06
CA ALA A 142 -9.03 0.22 0.08
C ALA A 142 -8.89 -1.24 -0.37
N LEU A 143 -9.57 -1.63 -1.45
CA LEU A 143 -9.43 -2.96 -2.04
C LEU A 143 -8.03 -3.23 -2.60
N VAL A 144 -7.38 -2.23 -3.20
CA VAL A 144 -5.97 -2.34 -3.63
C VAL A 144 -5.06 -2.58 -2.44
N ALA A 145 -5.17 -1.80 -1.38
CA ALA A 145 -4.36 -1.98 -0.16
C ALA A 145 -4.60 -3.35 0.49
N MET A 146 -5.84 -3.83 0.56
CA MET A 146 -6.15 -5.18 1.05
C MET A 146 -5.66 -6.29 0.09
N GLY A 147 -5.70 -6.04 -1.22
CA GLY A 147 -5.13 -6.93 -2.23
C GLY A 147 -3.62 -7.07 -2.06
N GLU A 148 -2.93 -5.93 -1.94
CA GLU A 148 -1.49 -5.85 -1.67
C GLU A 148 -1.13 -6.57 -0.37
N ALA A 149 -1.87 -6.34 0.72
CA ALA A 149 -1.66 -7.06 1.97
C ALA A 149 -1.68 -8.59 1.74
N SER A 150 -2.55 -9.08 0.86
CA SER A 150 -2.62 -10.51 0.55
C SER A 150 -1.38 -11.05 -0.18
N LEU A 151 -0.59 -10.18 -0.82
CA LEU A 151 0.66 -10.51 -1.51
C LEU A 151 1.89 -10.43 -0.58
N VAL A 152 1.77 -9.77 0.58
CA VAL A 152 2.86 -9.66 1.56
C VAL A 152 3.36 -11.05 1.97
N THR A 153 4.68 -11.16 2.11
CA THR A 153 5.38 -12.40 2.44
C THR A 153 5.12 -12.85 3.86
N ASP A 154 5.25 -11.94 4.83
CA ASP A 154 4.98 -12.15 6.25
C ASP A 154 3.63 -11.57 6.66
N LYS A 155 2.75 -12.44 7.18
CA LYS A 155 1.40 -12.11 7.68
C LYS A 155 1.21 -12.53 9.13
N GLN A 156 2.22 -13.18 9.72
CA GLN A 156 2.11 -13.72 11.05
C GLN A 156 2.21 -12.60 12.08
N ILE A 157 1.71 -12.89 13.28
CA ILE A 157 1.88 -11.97 14.40
C ILE A 157 3.06 -12.47 15.20
N GLU A 158 4.04 -11.60 15.38
CA GLU A 158 5.24 -11.86 16.16
C GLU A 158 5.26 -10.96 17.40
N PRO A 159 5.92 -11.39 18.48
CA PRO A 159 6.26 -10.52 19.60
C PRO A 159 6.95 -9.24 19.12
N LEU A 160 6.59 -8.10 19.71
CA LEU A 160 7.19 -6.83 19.31
C LEU A 160 8.68 -6.81 19.61
N VAL A 161 9.48 -6.24 18.69
CA VAL A 161 10.88 -5.91 19.00
C VAL A 161 10.94 -4.86 20.12
N PRO A 162 12.01 -4.82 20.94
CA PRO A 162 12.08 -3.95 22.11
C PRO A 162 11.75 -2.48 21.82
N ALA A 163 12.19 -1.96 20.67
CA ALA A 163 11.92 -0.58 20.25
C ALA A 163 10.41 -0.27 20.06
N LEU A 164 9.58 -1.26 19.73
CA LEU A 164 8.14 -1.09 19.51
C LEU A 164 7.28 -1.42 20.75
N GLN A 165 7.88 -1.88 21.84
CA GLN A 165 7.19 -2.21 23.09
C GLN A 165 6.88 -0.95 23.93
N SER A 166 6.16 0.01 23.33
CA SER A 166 5.80 1.26 24.01
C SER A 166 4.41 1.74 23.60
N TYR A 167 3.79 2.57 24.42
CA TYR A 167 2.50 3.19 24.09
C TYR A 167 2.61 4.18 22.92
N TRP A 168 3.82 4.61 22.57
CA TRP A 168 4.05 5.54 21.48
C TRP A 168 3.57 5.00 20.14
N ILE A 169 3.72 3.70 19.89
CA ILE A 169 3.28 3.09 18.62
C ILE A 169 1.79 3.32 18.38
N LEU A 170 0.97 3.29 19.44
CA LEU A 170 -0.48 3.50 19.36
C LEU A 170 -0.83 4.92 18.89
N ILE A 171 -0.11 5.89 19.43
CA ILE A 171 -0.38 7.31 19.23
C ILE A 171 0.28 7.78 17.94
N HIS A 172 1.60 7.62 17.83
CA HIS A 172 2.42 8.05 16.70
C HIS A 172 1.92 7.43 15.38
N VAL A 173 1.95 6.09 15.28
CA VAL A 173 1.68 5.40 14.02
C VAL A 173 0.19 5.48 13.67
N GLY A 174 -0.69 5.33 14.67
CA GLY A 174 -2.13 5.47 14.49
C GLY A 174 -2.53 6.84 13.92
N MET A 175 -1.98 7.93 14.45
CA MET A 175 -2.26 9.29 13.96
C MET A 175 -1.75 9.52 12.54
N LEU A 176 -0.57 8.97 12.20
CA LEU A 176 -0.03 9.06 10.84
C LEU A 176 -0.93 8.37 9.82
N PHE A 177 -1.44 7.18 10.11
CA PHE A 177 -2.35 6.48 9.18
C PHE A 177 -3.68 7.21 8.96
N VAL A 178 -4.25 7.79 10.01
CA VAL A 178 -5.46 8.62 9.88
C VAL A 178 -5.16 9.89 9.08
N SER A 179 -4.03 10.53 9.34
CA SER A 179 -3.58 11.71 8.58
C SER A 179 -3.41 11.39 7.10
N TYR A 180 -2.67 10.33 6.76
CA TYR A 180 -2.45 9.92 5.38
C TYR A 180 -3.77 9.53 4.69
N SER A 181 -4.70 8.89 5.41
CA SER A 181 -6.05 8.60 4.91
C SER A 181 -6.81 9.87 4.52
N LEU A 182 -6.77 10.91 5.35
CA LEU A 182 -7.37 12.21 5.04
C LEU A 182 -6.67 12.85 3.83
N PHE A 183 -5.35 12.87 3.79
CA PHE A 183 -4.60 13.39 2.65
C PHE A 183 -4.92 12.69 1.32
N THR A 184 -5.07 11.37 1.32
CA THR A 184 -5.54 10.60 0.15
C THR A 184 -6.91 11.08 -0.30
N LEU A 185 -7.87 11.23 0.62
CA LEU A 185 -9.24 11.68 0.31
C LEU A 185 -9.27 13.13 -0.18
N GLY A 186 -8.41 13.99 0.37
CA GLY A 186 -8.20 15.36 -0.09
C GLY A 186 -7.64 15.43 -1.51
N ALA A 187 -6.67 14.57 -1.83
CA ALA A 187 -6.09 14.45 -3.17
C ALA A 187 -7.10 13.90 -4.18
N ILE A 188 -7.92 12.93 -3.80
CA ILE A 188 -9.05 12.46 -4.63
C ILE A 188 -9.98 13.64 -4.95
N CYS A 189 -10.40 14.41 -3.95
CA CYS A 189 -11.25 15.58 -4.17
C CYS A 189 -10.59 16.61 -5.09
N ALA A 190 -9.29 16.84 -4.94
CA ALA A 190 -8.51 17.75 -5.79
C ALA A 190 -8.41 17.25 -7.25
N LEU A 191 -8.22 15.94 -7.46
CA LEU A 191 -8.24 15.33 -8.79
C LEU A 191 -9.62 15.48 -9.44
N LEU A 192 -10.69 15.20 -8.70
CA LEU A 192 -12.06 15.39 -9.17
C LEU A 192 -12.36 16.85 -9.50
N TYR A 193 -11.85 17.80 -8.72
CA TYR A 193 -11.92 19.23 -9.02
C TYR A 193 -11.26 19.55 -10.38
N LEU A 194 -10.07 19.02 -10.62
CA LEU A 194 -9.34 19.25 -11.87
C LEU A 194 -10.10 18.66 -13.06
N VAL A 195 -10.70 17.47 -12.92
CA VAL A 195 -11.58 16.86 -13.93
C VAL A 195 -12.79 17.76 -14.21
N ARG A 196 -13.48 18.24 -13.16
CA ARG A 196 -14.67 19.08 -13.28
C ARG A 196 -14.39 20.42 -13.95
N THR A 197 -13.24 21.02 -13.67
CA THR A 197 -12.85 22.36 -14.18
C THR A 197 -12.18 22.33 -15.56
N GLY A 198 -12.34 21.23 -16.29
CA GLY A 198 -11.90 21.15 -17.67
C GLY A 198 -10.39 21.01 -17.82
N THR A 199 -9.66 20.59 -16.77
CA THR A 199 -8.22 20.32 -16.91
C THR A 199 -8.00 19.30 -18.01
N ALA A 200 -7.06 19.60 -18.93
CA ALA A 200 -6.84 18.78 -20.10
C ALA A 200 -6.54 17.35 -19.67
N THR A 201 -7.24 16.37 -20.24
CA THR A 201 -7.00 14.93 -20.02
C THR A 201 -5.54 14.57 -20.30
N ALA A 202 -4.90 15.33 -21.19
CA ALA A 202 -3.48 15.28 -21.47
C ALA A 202 -2.58 15.67 -20.28
N LEU A 203 -2.98 16.65 -19.46
CA LEU A 203 -2.23 16.99 -18.25
C LEU A 203 -2.36 15.88 -17.19
N LEU A 204 -3.58 15.36 -17.00
CA LEU A 204 -3.83 14.27 -16.04
C LEU A 204 -3.15 12.96 -16.47
N GLY A 205 -3.22 12.62 -17.75
CA GLY A 205 -2.51 11.47 -18.33
C GLY A 205 -0.99 11.63 -18.29
N GLY A 206 -0.47 12.84 -18.54
CA GLY A 206 0.94 13.16 -18.42
C GLY A 206 1.47 13.03 -16.99
N VAL A 207 0.73 13.54 -15.99
CA VAL A 207 1.07 13.41 -14.56
C VAL A 207 1.02 11.94 -14.13
N GLN A 208 -0.03 11.22 -14.51
CA GLN A 208 -0.19 9.81 -14.18
C GLN A 208 0.93 8.95 -14.78
N ALA A 209 1.26 9.18 -16.05
CA ALA A 209 2.26 8.40 -16.75
C ALA A 209 3.69 8.78 -16.34
N ALA A 210 3.94 10.06 -15.99
CA ALA A 210 5.19 10.48 -15.38
C ALA A 210 5.36 9.92 -13.96
N ALA A 211 4.29 9.90 -13.15
CA ALA A 211 4.30 9.26 -11.84
C ALA A 211 4.56 7.76 -11.99
N ALA A 212 3.88 7.07 -12.91
CA ALA A 212 4.12 5.66 -13.19
C ALA A 212 5.56 5.38 -13.65
N ALA A 213 6.08 6.17 -14.58
CA ALA A 213 7.43 6.03 -15.09
C ALA A 213 8.49 6.32 -14.02
N LEU A 214 8.32 7.38 -13.23
CA LEU A 214 9.21 7.72 -12.12
C LEU A 214 9.15 6.65 -11.03
N LEU A 215 7.96 6.24 -10.59
CA LEU A 215 7.80 5.23 -9.54
C LEU A 215 8.35 3.87 -9.96
N LEU A 216 8.20 3.46 -11.22
CA LEU A 216 8.79 2.22 -11.72
C LEU A 216 10.29 2.34 -12.00
N ALA A 217 10.80 3.50 -12.42
CA ALA A 217 12.23 3.76 -12.51
C ALA A 217 12.91 3.74 -11.13
N LEU A 218 12.19 4.15 -10.09
CA LEU A 218 12.63 4.12 -8.70
C LEU A 218 12.61 2.71 -8.08
N VAL A 219 11.82 1.77 -8.62
CA VAL A 219 11.80 0.36 -8.17
C VAL A 219 13.06 -0.43 -8.58
N GLY A 220 13.98 0.15 -9.36
CA GLY A 220 15.29 -0.50 -9.58
C GLY A 220 16.34 0.21 -10.44
N GLY A 221 16.18 1.49 -10.79
CA GLY A 221 17.23 2.33 -11.38
C GLY A 221 18.06 1.68 -12.50
N THR A 222 19.34 2.04 -12.57
CA THR A 222 20.35 1.49 -13.50
C THR A 222 20.58 -0.02 -13.36
N ARG A 223 20.18 -0.66 -12.24
CA ARG A 223 20.29 -2.11 -12.05
C ARG A 223 19.34 -2.89 -12.95
N LEU A 224 18.14 -2.37 -13.23
CA LEU A 224 17.22 -2.93 -14.23
C LEU A 224 17.68 -2.70 -15.69
N LEU A 225 18.57 -1.71 -15.93
CA LEU A 225 19.00 -1.28 -17.27
C LEU A 225 20.34 -1.88 -17.74
N PHE A 226 21.27 -2.17 -16.81
CA PHE A 226 22.62 -2.65 -17.15
C PHE A 226 23.03 -3.95 -16.43
N GLY A 227 22.21 -4.46 -15.52
CA GLY A 227 22.56 -5.61 -14.68
C GLY A 227 21.33 -6.33 -14.14
N ALA A 228 20.51 -6.88 -15.03
CA ALA A 228 19.60 -7.97 -14.68
C ALA A 228 20.37 -9.31 -14.64
N THR A 229 21.62 -9.29 -14.19
CA THR A 229 22.45 -10.47 -13.97
C THR A 229 22.50 -10.75 -12.47
N PHE A 230 22.18 -11.99 -12.14
CA PHE A 230 22.32 -12.55 -10.80
C PHE A 230 23.77 -12.41 -10.34
N GLU A 231 23.98 -11.83 -9.17
CA GLU A 231 25.16 -12.17 -8.36
C GLU A 231 24.65 -12.98 -7.17
N MET A 232 24.92 -14.30 -7.23
CA MET A 232 24.92 -15.13 -6.03
C MET A 232 26.09 -14.69 -5.15
N ALA A 233 26.01 -14.94 -3.83
CA ALA A 233 27.20 -14.87 -2.99
C ALA A 233 28.31 -15.75 -3.60
N PRO A 234 29.59 -15.34 -3.53
CA PRO A 234 30.69 -16.12 -4.08
C PRO A 234 30.64 -17.57 -3.56
N GLY A 235 30.57 -18.56 -4.46
CA GLY A 235 30.63 -19.99 -4.12
C GLY A 235 29.40 -20.86 -4.44
N TRP A 236 28.33 -20.32 -5.03
CA TRP A 236 27.15 -21.10 -5.46
C TRP A 236 27.10 -21.23 -6.99
N GLU A 237 27.33 -22.43 -7.51
CA GLU A 237 27.20 -22.72 -8.95
C GLU A 237 25.74 -22.88 -9.38
N HIS A 238 25.44 -22.46 -10.61
CA HIS A 238 24.09 -22.35 -11.20
C HIS A 238 23.34 -23.68 -11.41
N GLN A 239 23.84 -24.79 -10.86
CA GLN A 239 23.25 -26.10 -11.02
C GLN A 239 23.42 -26.94 -9.74
N ILE A 240 22.32 -27.49 -9.22
CA ILE A 240 22.39 -28.42 -8.08
C ILE A 240 22.54 -29.85 -8.63
N ALA A 241 23.47 -30.62 -8.09
CA ALA A 241 23.62 -32.03 -8.46
C ALA A 241 22.34 -32.82 -8.12
N SER A 242 21.78 -33.51 -9.12
CA SER A 242 20.62 -34.37 -8.94
C SER A 242 20.96 -35.56 -8.05
N ARG A 243 20.27 -35.71 -6.91
CA ARG A 243 20.42 -36.89 -6.03
C ARG A 243 19.78 -38.16 -6.59
N LEU A 244 18.93 -38.06 -7.62
CA LEU A 244 18.28 -39.19 -8.30
C LEU A 244 19.04 -39.65 -9.55
N HIS A 245 19.85 -38.78 -10.15
CA HIS A 245 20.63 -39.07 -11.36
C HIS A 245 22.07 -38.56 -11.18
N PRO A 246 22.99 -39.43 -10.74
CA PRO A 246 24.39 -39.08 -10.54
C PRO A 246 25.00 -38.46 -11.81
N GLY A 247 25.68 -37.31 -11.66
CA GLY A 247 26.32 -36.61 -12.77
C GLY A 247 25.42 -35.68 -13.60
N LYS A 248 24.10 -35.63 -13.33
CA LYS A 248 23.22 -34.63 -13.94
C LYS A 248 23.02 -33.41 -13.04
N LEU A 249 23.19 -32.25 -13.65
CA LEU A 249 23.07 -30.94 -13.04
C LEU A 249 21.66 -30.38 -13.30
N LEU A 250 20.92 -30.02 -12.24
CA LEU A 250 19.57 -29.47 -12.33
C LEU A 250 19.62 -27.94 -12.37
N ALA A 251 19.02 -27.34 -13.40
CA ALA A 251 18.86 -25.89 -13.52
C ALA A 251 17.80 -25.39 -12.52
N VAL A 252 18.23 -24.62 -11.52
CA VAL A 252 17.31 -24.01 -10.54
C VAL A 252 16.83 -22.67 -11.11
N THR A 253 15.63 -22.66 -11.67
CA THR A 253 15.10 -21.51 -12.43
C THR A 253 13.84 -20.90 -11.82
N THR A 254 13.45 -21.24 -10.59
CA THR A 254 12.21 -20.76 -9.98
C THR A 254 12.33 -20.46 -8.49
N ALA A 255 11.55 -19.45 -8.06
CA ALA A 255 11.33 -19.06 -6.68
C ALA A 255 11.12 -20.30 -5.77
N VAL A 256 11.81 -20.31 -4.64
CA VAL A 256 11.83 -21.44 -3.72
C VAL A 256 11.18 -21.02 -2.42
N HIS A 257 10.17 -21.76 -1.96
CA HIS A 257 9.70 -21.64 -0.59
C HIS A 257 10.60 -22.52 0.27
N VAL A 258 11.35 -21.96 1.21
CA VAL A 258 12.26 -22.76 2.03
C VAL A 258 11.77 -22.85 3.46
N VAL A 259 11.58 -24.06 3.97
CA VAL A 259 11.27 -24.29 5.39
C VAL A 259 12.58 -24.59 6.14
N PRO A 260 13.07 -23.72 7.03
CA PRO A 260 14.24 -23.99 7.85
C PRO A 260 14.03 -25.21 8.77
N PRO A 261 15.08 -26.00 9.07
CA PRO A 261 14.95 -27.12 9.99
C PRO A 261 14.52 -26.64 11.38
N GLY A 262 13.40 -27.15 11.89
CA GLY A 262 12.82 -26.75 13.18
C GLY A 262 11.90 -25.51 13.13
N SER A 263 11.59 -25.01 11.94
CA SER A 263 10.67 -23.90 11.71
C SER A 263 9.41 -24.39 10.99
N ASP A 264 8.22 -23.99 11.45
CA ASP A 264 6.97 -24.15 10.69
C ASP A 264 6.80 -23.03 9.62
N LYS A 265 7.76 -22.11 9.52
CA LYS A 265 7.73 -20.95 8.63
C LYS A 265 8.51 -21.21 7.35
N ALA A 266 7.84 -21.11 6.21
CA ALA A 266 8.51 -21.02 4.91
C ALA A 266 9.03 -19.59 4.68
N VAL A 267 10.34 -19.44 4.47
CA VAL A 267 10.99 -18.22 3.98
C VAL A 267 10.75 -18.16 2.47
N LYS A 268 10.14 -17.06 2.00
CA LYS A 268 9.86 -16.87 0.57
C LYS A 268 11.10 -16.34 -0.14
N PHE A 269 11.71 -17.15 -1.00
CA PHE A 269 12.76 -16.70 -1.91
C PHE A 269 12.10 -16.17 -3.17
N LEU A 270 11.97 -14.86 -3.26
CA LEU A 270 11.65 -14.24 -4.54
C LEU A 270 12.92 -14.35 -5.39
N ALA A 271 12.91 -15.21 -6.40
CA ALA A 271 13.94 -15.31 -7.45
C ALA A 271 13.45 -14.63 -8.75
N PRO A 272 14.33 -14.12 -9.63
CA PRO A 272 13.98 -13.53 -10.92
C PRO A 272 13.01 -14.40 -11.70
N VAL A 273 11.81 -13.88 -11.93
CA VAL A 273 10.83 -14.57 -12.76
C VAL A 273 11.14 -14.21 -14.21
N ALA A 274 11.74 -15.16 -14.93
CA ALA A 274 12.06 -14.99 -16.34
C ALA A 274 10.83 -14.47 -17.12
N GLY A 275 11.03 -13.41 -17.91
CA GLY A 275 9.97 -12.74 -18.67
C GLY A 275 9.28 -11.57 -17.95
N VAL A 276 9.29 -11.50 -16.61
CA VAL A 276 8.66 -10.37 -15.88
C VAL A 276 9.43 -9.07 -16.08
N GLY A 277 10.76 -9.11 -16.01
CA GLY A 277 11.62 -7.92 -16.18
C GLY A 277 11.42 -7.20 -17.52
N PRO A 278 11.54 -7.88 -18.67
CA PRO A 278 11.28 -7.28 -19.98
C PRO A 278 9.86 -6.71 -20.14
N LEU A 279 8.84 -7.38 -19.59
CA LEU A 279 7.46 -6.87 -19.62
C LEU A 279 7.29 -5.61 -18.77
N LEU A 280 7.90 -5.56 -17.59
CA LEU A 280 7.92 -4.35 -16.76
C LEU A 280 8.66 -3.20 -17.45
N LEU A 281 9.81 -3.46 -18.08
CA LEU A 281 10.56 -2.45 -18.84
C LEU A 281 9.73 -1.92 -20.02
N ALA A 282 9.10 -2.81 -20.79
CA ALA A 282 8.21 -2.42 -21.88
C ALA A 282 7.04 -1.56 -21.36
N ALA A 283 6.44 -1.94 -20.22
CA ALA A 283 5.41 -1.14 -19.57
C ALA A 283 5.91 0.27 -19.22
N VAL A 284 7.10 0.40 -18.62
CA VAL A 284 7.72 1.69 -18.27
C VAL A 284 7.93 2.56 -19.51
N LEU A 285 8.55 2.01 -20.55
CA LEU A 285 8.84 2.75 -21.77
C LEU A 285 7.56 3.22 -22.47
N LEU A 286 6.54 2.37 -22.53
CA LEU A 286 5.23 2.72 -23.10
C LEU A 286 4.52 3.78 -22.26
N LEU A 287 4.52 3.66 -20.93
CA LEU A 287 3.92 4.67 -20.06
C LEU A 287 4.67 6.01 -20.20
N ALA A 288 6.00 6.01 -20.18
CA ALA A 288 6.80 7.21 -20.41
C ALA A 288 6.54 7.85 -21.79
N ALA A 289 6.48 7.04 -22.85
CA ALA A 289 6.15 7.50 -24.20
C ALA A 289 4.73 8.11 -24.24
N GLY A 290 3.76 7.46 -23.61
CA GLY A 290 2.40 7.98 -23.44
C GLY A 290 2.38 9.33 -22.70
N ALA A 291 3.19 9.47 -21.65
CA ALA A 291 3.37 10.71 -20.90
C ALA A 291 3.87 11.84 -21.80
N VAL A 292 4.90 11.57 -22.60
CA VAL A 292 5.50 12.53 -23.54
C VAL A 292 4.50 12.95 -24.62
N VAL A 293 3.76 11.99 -25.18
CA VAL A 293 2.72 12.26 -26.18
C VAL A 293 1.63 13.17 -25.60
N TYR A 294 1.16 12.87 -24.39
CA TYR A 294 0.19 13.71 -23.71
C TYR A 294 0.74 15.09 -23.33
N PHE A 295 1.98 15.17 -22.86
CA PHE A 295 2.63 16.44 -22.54
C PHE A 295 2.76 17.34 -23.77
N ARG A 296 3.08 16.77 -24.93
CA ARG A 296 3.11 17.51 -26.22
C ARG A 296 1.70 17.92 -26.68
N ALA A 297 0.71 17.05 -26.49
CA ALA A 297 -0.68 17.31 -26.83
C ALA A 297 -1.37 18.37 -25.95
N ARG A 298 -0.71 18.87 -24.88
CA ARG A 298 -1.30 19.85 -23.96
C ARG A 298 -1.58 21.21 -24.59
N LYS A 299 -0.85 21.59 -25.66
CA LYS A 299 -0.90 22.92 -26.29
C LYS A 299 -1.70 22.98 -27.61
N GLY A 300 -2.34 21.89 -28.05
CA GLY A 300 -3.03 21.84 -29.34
C GLY A 300 -4.38 21.10 -29.32
N PRO A 301 -5.26 21.36 -30.31
CA PRO A 301 -6.57 20.73 -30.46
C PRO A 301 -6.53 19.31 -31.07
N GLU A 302 -5.37 18.65 -31.09
CA GLU A 302 -5.17 17.39 -31.81
C GLU A 302 -5.80 16.18 -31.11
N GLU A 303 -7.11 15.96 -31.32
CA GLU A 303 -7.83 14.76 -30.89
C GLU A 303 -7.12 13.47 -31.33
N GLY A 304 -6.53 13.46 -32.52
CA GLY A 304 -5.75 12.33 -33.04
C GLY A 304 -4.49 12.01 -32.23
N VAL A 305 -3.81 12.99 -31.63
CA VAL A 305 -2.66 12.76 -30.75
C VAL A 305 -3.10 12.23 -29.39
N ARG A 306 -4.23 12.72 -28.87
CA ARG A 306 -4.79 12.22 -27.60
C ARG A 306 -5.23 10.77 -27.71
N GLY A 307 -5.84 10.39 -28.83
CA GLY A 307 -6.20 9.00 -29.14
C GLY A 307 -4.97 8.09 -29.25
N ARG A 308 -3.87 8.56 -29.86
CA ARG A 308 -2.60 7.83 -29.89
C ARG A 308 -1.98 7.67 -28.50
N GLY A 309 -1.94 8.74 -27.71
CA GLY A 309 -1.48 8.70 -26.31
C GLY A 309 -2.26 7.69 -25.46
N TYR A 310 -3.58 7.66 -25.61
CA TYR A 310 -4.44 6.70 -24.91
C TYR A 310 -4.08 5.25 -25.26
N LYS A 311 -3.92 4.93 -26.55
CA LYS A 311 -3.55 3.59 -27.01
C LYS A 311 -2.18 3.16 -26.49
N ILE A 312 -1.21 4.08 -26.44
CA ILE A 312 0.14 3.81 -25.91
C ILE A 312 0.07 3.51 -24.41
N VAL A 313 -0.66 4.31 -23.63
CA VAL A 313 -0.86 4.06 -22.18
C VAL A 313 -1.60 2.74 -21.95
N ALA A 314 -2.61 2.43 -22.77
CA ALA A 314 -3.33 1.15 -22.70
C ALA A 314 -2.42 -0.05 -23.00
N ALA A 315 -1.52 0.06 -23.98
CA ALA A 315 -0.51 -0.96 -24.25
C ALA A 315 0.47 -1.13 -23.08
N GLY A 316 0.94 -0.02 -22.49
CA GLY A 316 1.78 -0.06 -21.29
C GLY A 316 1.08 -0.74 -20.11
N PHE A 317 -0.20 -0.44 -19.90
CA PHE A 317 -1.02 -1.10 -18.90
C PHE A 317 -1.21 -2.60 -19.15
N ALA A 318 -1.41 -3.01 -20.40
CA ALA A 318 -1.49 -4.43 -20.77
C ALA A 318 -0.17 -5.17 -20.46
N MET A 319 0.97 -4.57 -20.76
CA MET A 319 2.29 -5.14 -20.43
C MET A 319 2.50 -5.25 -18.92
N LEU A 320 2.11 -4.22 -18.16
CA LEU A 320 2.16 -4.24 -16.69
C LEU A 320 1.28 -5.36 -16.11
N THR A 321 0.07 -5.51 -16.66
CA THR A 321 -0.88 -6.55 -16.24
C THR A 321 -0.36 -7.95 -16.55
N LEU A 322 0.22 -8.15 -17.74
CA LEU A 322 0.83 -9.42 -18.12
C LEU A 322 2.03 -9.77 -17.23
N ALA A 323 2.87 -8.79 -16.91
CA ALA A 323 3.99 -8.97 -15.98
C ALA A 323 3.49 -9.42 -14.60
N LEU A 324 2.45 -8.78 -14.07
CA LEU A 324 1.87 -9.13 -12.77
C LEU A 324 1.19 -10.50 -12.81
N ALA A 325 0.46 -10.83 -13.88
CA ALA A 325 -0.17 -12.14 -14.03
C ALA A 325 0.87 -13.27 -14.10
N LEU A 326 1.96 -13.06 -14.85
CA LEU A 326 3.08 -14.00 -14.93
C LEU A 326 3.76 -14.17 -13.57
N LEU A 327 3.96 -13.07 -12.84
CA LEU A 327 4.51 -13.09 -11.48
C LEU A 327 3.61 -13.90 -10.54
N VAL A 328 2.30 -13.63 -10.51
CA VAL A 328 1.33 -14.35 -9.68
C VAL A 328 1.27 -15.82 -10.05
N TYR A 329 1.16 -16.16 -11.34
CA TYR A 329 1.16 -17.54 -11.80
C TYR A 329 2.40 -18.31 -11.30
N ARG A 330 3.58 -17.69 -11.41
CA ARG A 330 4.85 -18.31 -11.01
C ARG A 330 4.95 -18.51 -9.50
N ILE A 331 4.46 -17.56 -8.71
CA ILE A 331 4.35 -17.69 -7.25
C ILE A 331 3.39 -18.82 -6.87
N LEU A 332 2.25 -18.93 -7.55
CA LEU A 332 1.26 -19.97 -7.25
C LEU A 332 1.72 -21.37 -7.73
N SER A 333 2.58 -21.43 -8.74
CA SER A 333 3.11 -22.68 -9.30
C SER A 333 4.42 -23.16 -8.67
N SER A 334 5.04 -22.38 -7.78
CA SER A 334 6.32 -22.77 -7.18
C SER A 334 6.14 -23.86 -6.13
N HIS A 335 6.98 -24.90 -6.19
CA HIS A 335 7.01 -25.97 -5.21
C HIS A 335 7.77 -25.55 -3.94
N GLU A 336 7.33 -26.04 -2.79
CA GLU A 336 8.04 -25.89 -1.52
C GLU A 336 9.25 -26.82 -1.46
N VAL A 337 10.38 -26.30 -0.96
CA VAL A 337 11.62 -27.04 -0.74
C VAL A 337 11.92 -27.02 0.76
N VAL A 338 11.92 -28.20 1.37
CA VAL A 338 12.33 -28.38 2.76
C VAL A 338 13.86 -28.47 2.82
N LEU A 339 14.51 -27.70 3.69
CA LEU A 339 15.96 -27.80 3.87
C LEU A 339 16.33 -29.17 4.48
N PRO A 340 17.36 -29.85 3.96
CA PRO A 340 17.90 -31.03 4.61
C PRO A 340 18.33 -30.73 6.06
N GLN A 341 18.12 -31.68 6.97
CA GLN A 341 18.57 -31.56 8.36
C GLN A 341 20.08 -31.28 8.41
N GLY A 342 20.48 -30.21 9.11
CA GLY A 342 21.87 -29.78 9.27
C GLY A 342 22.28 -28.57 8.42
N VAL A 343 21.51 -28.20 7.39
CA VAL A 343 21.74 -26.96 6.63
C VAL A 343 21.11 -25.79 7.38
N ARG A 344 21.96 -24.90 7.92
CA ARG A 344 21.53 -23.64 8.54
C ARG A 344 21.88 -22.49 7.60
N LEU A 345 20.96 -21.56 7.41
CA LEU A 345 21.29 -20.24 6.86
C LEU A 345 22.11 -19.51 7.93
N ALA A 346 23.25 -18.91 7.57
CA ALA A 346 24.02 -18.16 8.54
C ALA A 346 23.21 -16.94 9.04
N PRO A 347 23.37 -16.50 10.29
CA PRO A 347 22.65 -15.34 10.81
C PRO A 347 22.95 -14.10 9.95
N GLY A 348 21.92 -13.51 9.33
CA GLY A 348 22.08 -12.36 8.42
C GLY A 348 22.41 -12.72 6.96
N GLU A 349 22.56 -14.01 6.62
CA GLU A 349 22.71 -14.44 5.23
C GLU A 349 21.36 -14.78 4.60
N HIS A 350 20.99 -13.94 3.63
CA HIS A 350 19.88 -14.20 2.71
C HIS A 350 20.37 -15.19 1.64
N GLY A 351 19.58 -16.24 1.37
CA GLY A 351 20.00 -17.29 0.41
C GLY A 351 20.17 -16.80 -1.04
N PRO A 352 20.68 -17.67 -1.92
CA PRO A 352 21.46 -17.29 -3.11
C PRO A 352 20.67 -16.69 -4.29
N PHE A 353 19.37 -16.44 -4.15
CA PHE A 353 18.53 -15.97 -5.27
C PHE A 353 17.78 -14.68 -4.90
N ARG A 354 18.03 -13.60 -5.67
CA ARG A 354 17.35 -12.30 -5.57
C ARG A 354 16.48 -12.04 -6.79
N LEU A 355 15.16 -11.98 -6.67
CA LEU A 355 14.28 -11.23 -7.57
C LEU A 355 14.54 -9.75 -7.27
N GLY A 356 14.97 -9.00 -8.27
CA GLY A 356 15.10 -7.54 -8.19
C GLY A 356 13.74 -6.81 -8.14
N LEU A 357 12.89 -7.15 -7.18
CA LEU A 357 11.89 -6.25 -6.60
C LEU A 357 12.27 -6.16 -5.12
N ALA A 358 13.13 -5.20 -4.79
CA ALA A 358 13.92 -5.18 -3.56
C ALA A 358 13.13 -5.12 -2.23
N SER A 359 11.79 -5.03 -2.27
CA SER A 359 10.95 -5.05 -1.07
C SER A 359 9.46 -5.24 -1.41
N ASN A 360 8.65 -5.62 -0.40
CA ASN A 360 7.19 -5.63 -0.51
C ASN A 360 6.61 -4.25 -0.93
N TYR A 361 7.33 -3.15 -0.68
CA TYR A 361 6.96 -1.81 -1.12
C TYR A 361 7.04 -1.63 -2.64
N ALA A 362 7.91 -2.39 -3.33
CA ALA A 362 7.97 -2.41 -4.79
C ALA A 362 6.69 -3.01 -5.40
N LEU A 363 6.15 -4.08 -4.80
CA LEU A 363 4.87 -4.66 -5.20
C LEU A 363 3.72 -3.68 -4.96
N GLY A 364 3.71 -2.99 -3.81
CA GLY A 364 2.75 -1.94 -3.53
C GLY A 364 2.79 -0.80 -4.54
N LEU A 365 3.99 -0.38 -4.95
CA LEU A 365 4.15 0.65 -5.97
C LEU A 365 3.67 0.19 -7.34
N ILE A 366 3.96 -1.05 -7.73
CA ILE A 366 3.40 -1.65 -8.94
C ILE A 366 1.87 -1.67 -8.88
N ALA A 367 1.28 -2.06 -7.75
CA ALA A 367 -0.17 -2.09 -7.55
C ALA A 367 -0.78 -0.69 -7.61
N LEU A 368 -0.13 0.30 -7.00
CA LEU A 368 -0.54 1.71 -7.08
C LEU A 368 -0.50 2.22 -8.52
N VAL A 369 0.59 1.98 -9.25
CA VAL A 369 0.74 2.37 -10.66
C VAL A 369 -0.30 1.67 -11.52
N TRP A 370 -0.52 0.37 -11.30
CA TRP A 370 -1.54 -0.39 -12.00
C TRP A 370 -2.93 0.18 -11.74
N GLY A 371 -3.32 0.38 -10.48
CA GLY A 371 -4.64 0.87 -10.10
C GLY A 371 -4.93 2.28 -10.59
N THR A 372 -3.94 3.18 -10.47
CA THR A 372 -4.06 4.56 -10.96
C THR A 372 -4.09 4.64 -12.50
N THR A 373 -3.37 3.76 -13.19
CA THR A 373 -3.39 3.67 -14.67
C THR A 373 -4.70 3.08 -15.17
N LEU A 374 -5.22 2.02 -14.53
CA LEU A 374 -6.55 1.49 -14.80
C LEU A 374 -7.62 2.57 -14.59
N GLY A 375 -7.54 3.31 -13.47
CA GLY A 375 -8.42 4.44 -13.20
C GLY A 375 -8.38 5.48 -14.31
N PHE A 376 -7.19 5.86 -14.78
CA PHE A 376 -7.04 6.76 -15.92
C PHE A 376 -7.69 6.21 -17.20
N LEU A 377 -7.45 4.95 -17.55
CA LEU A 377 -8.00 4.33 -18.75
C LEU A 377 -9.53 4.21 -18.71
N LEU A 378 -10.10 3.88 -17.56
CA LEU A 378 -11.55 3.79 -17.39
C LEU A 378 -12.24 5.16 -17.38
N THR A 379 -11.59 6.16 -16.77
CA THR A 379 -12.21 7.47 -16.57
C THR A 379 -12.04 8.41 -17.76
N THR A 380 -10.97 8.25 -18.56
CA THR A 380 -10.71 9.07 -19.75
C THR A 380 -11.86 9.05 -20.78
N PRO A 381 -12.38 7.88 -21.23
CA PRO A 381 -13.50 7.85 -22.17
C PRO A 381 -14.83 8.27 -21.52
N LEU A 382 -14.94 8.16 -20.20
CA LEU A 382 -16.13 8.53 -19.43
C LEU A 382 -16.04 9.96 -18.86
N ARG A 383 -15.02 10.74 -19.24
CA ARG A 383 -14.69 12.01 -18.59
C ARG A 383 -15.85 12.98 -18.57
N ASP A 384 -16.56 13.14 -19.68
CA ASP A 384 -17.63 14.13 -19.76
C ASP A 384 -18.84 13.70 -18.93
N ARG A 385 -19.14 12.39 -18.90
CA ARG A 385 -20.17 11.82 -18.01
C ARG A 385 -19.81 11.97 -16.54
N ILE A 386 -18.55 11.69 -16.18
CA ILE A 386 -18.04 11.87 -14.81
C ILE A 386 -18.08 13.34 -14.43
N SER A 387 -17.61 14.24 -15.30
CA SER A 387 -17.64 15.68 -15.09
C SER A 387 -19.06 16.21 -14.90
N ALA A 388 -20.04 15.70 -15.65
CA ALA A 388 -21.45 16.03 -15.49
C ALA A 388 -22.05 15.51 -14.18
N ALA A 389 -21.58 14.35 -13.69
CA ALA A 389 -22.03 13.75 -12.43
C ALA A 389 -21.34 14.33 -11.19
N LEU A 390 -20.25 15.08 -11.37
CA LEU A 390 -19.48 15.69 -10.30
C LEU A 390 -20.19 16.94 -9.74
N PRO A 391 -20.11 17.17 -8.42
CA PRO A 391 -20.72 18.33 -7.80
C PRO A 391 -20.00 19.63 -8.21
N ASP A 392 -20.50 20.76 -7.70
CA ASP A 392 -19.86 22.07 -7.88
C ASP A 392 -18.34 22.00 -7.56
N PRO A 393 -17.46 22.50 -8.45
CA PRO A 393 -16.03 22.63 -8.16
C PRO A 393 -15.72 23.25 -6.80
N ARG A 394 -16.44 24.29 -6.39
CA ARG A 394 -16.24 24.96 -5.09
C ARG A 394 -16.44 23.99 -3.93
N LYS A 395 -17.43 23.11 -4.04
CA LYS A 395 -17.68 22.07 -3.03
C LYS A 395 -16.53 21.07 -2.94
N LEU A 396 -15.96 20.65 -4.08
CA LEU A 396 -14.79 19.75 -4.09
C LEU A 396 -13.57 20.43 -3.46
N GLU A 397 -13.35 21.70 -3.80
CA GLU A 397 -12.27 22.50 -3.25
C GLU A 397 -12.40 22.71 -1.73
N ASP A 398 -13.60 23.05 -1.26
CA ASP A 398 -13.90 23.21 0.16
C ASP A 398 -13.65 21.93 0.95
N ILE A 399 -14.07 20.79 0.40
CA ILE A 399 -13.86 19.49 1.05
C ILE A 399 -12.38 19.14 1.03
N THR A 400 -11.66 19.34 -0.08
CA THR A 400 -10.19 19.17 -0.13
C THR A 400 -9.51 19.97 0.99
N TYR A 401 -9.84 21.26 1.14
CA TYR A 401 -9.29 22.09 2.20
C TYR A 401 -9.64 21.56 3.60
N ARG A 402 -10.92 21.25 3.86
CA ARG A 402 -11.40 20.77 5.18
C ARG A 402 -10.77 19.45 5.59
N VAL A 403 -10.53 18.55 4.65
CA VAL A 403 -9.92 17.25 4.91
C VAL A 403 -8.41 17.41 5.15
N ILE A 404 -7.73 18.25 4.35
CA ILE A 404 -6.29 18.50 4.54
C ILE A 404 -6.02 19.23 5.87
N ILE A 405 -6.80 20.27 6.21
CA ILE A 405 -6.63 20.98 7.48
C ILE A 405 -6.98 20.11 8.70
N ALA A 406 -7.82 19.09 8.53
CA ALA A 406 -8.06 18.10 9.58
C ALA A 406 -6.91 17.09 9.73
N GLY A 407 -6.28 16.70 8.61
CA GLY A 407 -5.15 15.76 8.62
C GLY A 407 -3.85 16.38 9.13
N TRP A 408 -3.57 17.64 8.80
CA TRP A 408 -2.28 18.27 9.12
C TRP A 408 -1.94 18.34 10.62
N PRO A 409 -2.88 18.64 11.55
CA PRO A 409 -2.62 18.51 12.98
C PRO A 409 -2.29 17.08 13.41
N LEU A 410 -2.95 16.07 12.82
CA LEU A 410 -2.65 14.66 13.11
C LEU A 410 -1.26 14.27 12.63
N LEU A 411 -0.83 14.75 11.45
CA LEU A 411 0.56 14.61 11.00
C LEU A 411 1.52 15.26 11.99
N THR A 412 1.22 16.47 12.44
CA THR A 412 2.07 17.24 13.36
C THR A 412 2.23 16.51 14.69
N ILE A 413 1.12 16.09 15.30
CA ILE A 413 1.16 15.31 16.55
C ILE A 413 1.89 13.99 16.31
N GLY A 414 1.62 13.30 15.20
CA GLY A 414 2.35 12.11 14.79
C GLY A 414 3.87 12.33 14.80
N ILE A 415 4.38 13.33 14.08
CA ILE A 415 5.81 13.64 14.01
C ILE A 415 6.39 13.97 15.39
N VAL A 416 5.72 14.82 16.18
CA VAL A 416 6.17 15.20 17.53
C VAL A 416 6.25 13.98 18.45
N MET A 417 5.20 13.16 18.49
CA MET A 417 5.16 11.95 19.31
C MET A 417 6.18 10.90 18.84
N GLY A 418 6.47 10.86 17.54
CA GLY A 418 7.55 10.03 16.99
C GLY A 418 8.92 10.48 17.46
N GLY A 419 9.17 11.80 17.54
CA GLY A 419 10.39 12.35 18.12
C GLY A 419 10.52 12.05 19.62
N MET A 420 9.41 12.12 20.37
CA MET A 420 9.42 11.74 21.80
C MET A 420 9.82 10.26 21.98
N TRP A 421 9.23 9.37 21.18
CA TRP A 421 9.62 7.96 21.15
C TRP A 421 11.09 7.77 20.76
N ALA A 422 11.57 8.48 19.74
CA ALA A 422 12.97 8.40 19.31
C ALA A 422 13.92 8.82 20.44
N ASN A 423 13.54 9.81 21.26
CA ASN A 423 14.32 10.23 22.40
C ASN A 423 14.39 9.15 23.49
N GLU A 424 13.28 8.46 23.75
CA GLU A 424 13.25 7.33 24.69
C GLU A 424 14.02 6.11 24.18
N ALA A 425 13.90 5.80 22.88
CA ALA A 425 14.53 4.63 22.29
C ALA A 425 16.02 4.81 22.00
N TRP A 426 16.42 6.00 21.54
CA TRP A 426 17.75 6.27 20.98
C TRP A 426 18.48 7.46 21.62
N GLY A 427 17.88 8.12 22.63
CA GLY A 427 18.49 9.25 23.34
C GLY A 427 18.50 10.57 22.55
N ARG A 428 17.76 10.67 21.44
CA ARG A 428 17.62 11.90 20.63
C ARG A 428 16.25 12.03 19.98
N PHE A 429 15.72 13.24 19.88
CA PHE A 429 14.42 13.51 19.26
C PHE A 429 14.40 13.39 17.73
N TRP A 430 15.55 13.54 17.08
CA TRP A 430 15.67 13.58 15.63
C TRP A 430 17.07 13.15 15.21
N GLY A 431 17.15 12.41 14.11
CA GLY A 431 18.36 11.84 13.55
C GLY A 431 18.62 12.13 12.08
N TRP A 432 17.75 12.87 11.38
CA TRP A 432 17.88 13.22 9.95
C TRP A 432 17.98 12.00 9.04
N ASP A 433 17.44 10.86 9.46
CA ASP A 433 17.36 9.72 8.56
C ASP A 433 16.32 10.00 7.46
N PRO A 434 16.30 9.18 6.39
CA PRO A 434 15.35 9.35 5.32
C PRO A 434 13.88 9.45 5.74
N LYS A 435 13.39 8.65 6.70
CA LYS A 435 11.97 8.68 7.06
C LYS A 435 11.60 9.96 7.79
N GLU A 436 12.42 10.37 8.74
CA GLU A 436 12.27 11.63 9.45
C GLU A 436 12.31 12.83 8.47
N THR A 437 13.33 12.86 7.60
CA THR A 437 13.50 13.93 6.61
C THR A 437 12.29 14.05 5.69
N TRP A 438 11.78 12.95 5.17
CA TRP A 438 10.61 12.95 4.29
C TRP A 438 9.29 13.22 5.01
N ALA A 439 9.18 12.85 6.29
CA ALA A 439 8.06 13.29 7.12
C ALA A 439 8.04 14.82 7.29
N LEU A 440 9.20 15.43 7.51
CA LEU A 440 9.33 16.89 7.55
C LEU A 440 9.02 17.55 6.19
N ILE A 441 9.52 17.00 5.08
CA ILE A 441 9.19 17.49 3.73
C ILE A 441 7.67 17.43 3.49
N THR A 442 7.04 16.31 3.83
CA THR A 442 5.57 16.14 3.74
C THR A 442 4.85 17.22 4.54
N TRP A 443 5.29 17.45 5.78
CA TRP A 443 4.72 18.47 6.64
C TRP A 443 4.86 19.88 6.03
N VAL A 444 6.04 20.22 5.51
CA VAL A 444 6.31 21.53 4.88
C VAL A 444 5.47 21.73 3.62
N VAL A 445 5.31 20.70 2.78
CA VAL A 445 4.50 20.80 1.56
C VAL A 445 3.03 21.04 1.89
N TYR A 446 2.47 20.34 2.89
CA TYR A 446 1.09 20.59 3.33
C TYR A 446 0.94 21.92 4.08
N ALA A 447 1.94 22.33 4.86
CA ALA A 447 1.96 23.66 5.48
C ALA A 447 1.95 24.75 4.40
N GLY A 448 2.74 24.58 3.33
CA GLY A 448 2.74 25.46 2.16
C GLY A 448 1.39 25.50 1.46
N TYR A 449 0.74 24.35 1.24
CA TYR A 449 -0.63 24.30 0.73
C TYR A 449 -1.58 25.13 1.62
N LEU A 450 -1.59 24.88 2.93
CA LEU A 450 -2.47 25.59 3.87
C LEU A 450 -2.15 27.09 3.94
N HIS A 451 -0.87 27.47 3.89
CA HIS A 451 -0.44 28.86 3.87
C HIS A 451 -0.95 29.59 2.62
N THR A 452 -0.87 28.96 1.44
CA THR A 452 -1.43 29.55 0.21
C THR A 452 -2.95 29.70 0.28
N ARG A 453 -3.65 28.77 0.94
CA ARG A 453 -5.11 28.81 1.13
C ARG A 453 -5.55 29.89 2.13
N ILE A 454 -4.90 29.94 3.29
CA ILE A 454 -5.31 30.78 4.41
C ILE A 454 -4.80 32.21 4.23
N THR A 455 -3.53 32.39 3.90
CA THR A 455 -2.89 33.72 3.84
C THR A 455 -3.14 34.41 2.51
N LEU A 456 -2.99 33.68 1.40
CA LEU A 456 -3.06 34.27 0.05
C LEU A 456 -4.45 34.13 -0.58
N GLY A 457 -5.39 33.45 0.09
CA GLY A 457 -6.74 33.21 -0.43
C GLY A 457 -6.76 32.44 -1.76
N TRP A 458 -5.71 31.65 -2.06
CA TRP A 458 -5.62 30.98 -3.35
C TRP A 458 -6.77 30.00 -3.53
N ALA A 459 -7.45 30.11 -4.66
CA ALA A 459 -8.53 29.23 -5.06
C ALA A 459 -8.28 28.62 -6.44
N GLY A 460 -8.95 27.51 -6.69
CA GLY A 460 -9.04 26.85 -7.98
C GLY A 460 -7.91 25.89 -8.33
N LYS A 461 -7.51 25.89 -9.62
CA LYS A 461 -6.61 24.86 -10.18
C LYS A 461 -5.23 24.82 -9.51
N ARG A 462 -4.73 25.96 -9.03
CA ARG A 462 -3.41 26.07 -8.40
C ARG A 462 -3.35 25.29 -7.06
N PRO A 463 -4.19 25.60 -6.04
CA PRO A 463 -4.27 24.78 -4.84
C PRO A 463 -4.58 23.31 -5.12
N ALA A 464 -5.47 23.00 -6.06
CA ALA A 464 -5.78 21.62 -6.40
C ALA A 464 -4.54 20.85 -6.90
N ALA A 465 -3.71 21.48 -7.75
CA ALA A 465 -2.45 20.88 -8.20
C ALA A 465 -1.46 20.68 -7.05
N ILE A 466 -1.35 21.64 -6.14
CA ILE A 466 -0.50 21.52 -4.94
C ILE A 466 -0.98 20.37 -4.05
N ALA A 467 -2.28 20.21 -3.83
CA ALA A 467 -2.84 19.12 -3.03
C ALA A 467 -2.52 17.73 -3.62
N VAL A 468 -2.60 17.59 -4.95
CA VAL A 468 -2.22 16.35 -5.65
C VAL A 468 -0.72 16.09 -5.53
N PHE A 469 0.11 17.11 -5.71
CA PHE A 469 1.55 17.00 -5.53
C PHE A 469 1.93 16.63 -4.09
N ALA A 470 1.31 17.27 -3.10
CA ALA A 470 1.52 16.98 -1.68
C ALA A 470 1.22 15.52 -1.35
N PHE A 471 0.19 14.95 -1.95
CA PHE A 471 -0.11 13.53 -1.79
C PHE A 471 0.93 12.62 -2.45
N ALA A 472 1.50 13.00 -3.60
CA ALA A 472 2.61 12.25 -4.19
C ALA A 472 3.83 12.21 -3.25
N VAL A 473 4.07 13.27 -2.47
CA VAL A 473 5.10 13.32 -1.43
C VAL A 473 4.77 12.36 -0.26
N VAL A 474 3.50 12.21 0.12
CA VAL A 474 3.06 11.21 1.12
C VAL A 474 3.36 9.79 0.63
N VAL A 475 3.02 9.48 -0.63
CA VAL A 475 3.31 8.17 -1.24
C VAL A 475 4.81 7.91 -1.24
N PHE A 476 5.63 8.91 -1.57
CA PHE A 476 7.08 8.77 -1.51
C PHE A 476 7.60 8.55 -0.07
N THR A 477 7.06 9.27 0.91
CA THR A 477 7.45 9.13 2.32
C THR A 477 7.11 7.74 2.85
N PHE A 478 5.94 7.21 2.51
CA PHE A 478 5.50 5.89 2.98
C PHE A 478 6.14 4.73 2.21
N MET A 479 6.27 4.81 0.89
CA MET A 479 6.74 3.71 0.05
C MET A 479 8.16 3.92 -0.45
N GLY A 480 8.47 5.11 -0.96
CA GLY A 480 9.76 5.45 -1.57
C GLY A 480 10.94 5.37 -0.60
N VAL A 481 10.79 5.86 0.62
CA VAL A 481 11.86 5.74 1.63
C VAL A 481 12.17 4.28 1.96
N ASN A 482 11.14 3.43 2.02
CA ASN A 482 11.29 1.99 2.28
C ASN A 482 11.83 1.19 1.09
N LEU A 483 12.04 1.81 -0.07
CA LEU A 483 12.75 1.22 -1.21
C LEU A 483 14.27 1.43 -1.16
N GLY A 484 14.80 2.08 -0.12
CA GLY A 484 16.23 2.40 -0.02
C GLY A 484 16.69 3.52 -0.97
N LEU A 485 15.75 4.26 -1.57
CA LEU A 485 16.01 5.33 -2.55
C LEU A 485 16.81 6.52 -2.01
N THR A 486 16.94 6.62 -0.69
CA THR A 486 17.55 7.76 -0.02
C THR A 486 18.57 7.33 1.05
N GLY A 487 19.01 6.07 1.01
CA GLY A 487 19.93 5.47 1.97
C GLY A 487 19.25 4.52 2.96
N GLU A 488 20.08 3.81 3.74
CA GLU A 488 19.63 2.99 4.87
C GLU A 488 19.40 3.90 6.10
N GLY A 489 18.29 3.70 6.81
CA GLY A 489 17.95 4.44 8.02
C GLY A 489 17.53 3.52 9.16
N LEU A 490 17.70 3.96 10.40
CA LEU A 490 17.32 3.20 11.60
C LEU A 490 15.81 2.87 11.65
N HIS A 491 14.98 3.58 10.87
CA HIS A 491 13.55 3.32 10.76
C HIS A 491 13.17 2.49 9.52
N THR A 492 14.10 2.05 8.69
CA THR A 492 13.80 1.30 7.45
C THR A 492 13.59 -0.19 7.76
N TYR A 493 12.47 -0.55 8.40
CA TYR A 493 12.13 -1.95 8.74
C TYR A 493 11.77 -2.85 7.53
N GLY A 494 12.11 -2.43 6.31
CA GLY A 494 11.72 -3.09 5.06
C GLY A 494 12.84 -3.88 4.38
N SER A 495 14.04 -3.92 4.95
CA SER A 495 15.21 -4.64 4.41
C SER A 495 15.30 -6.11 4.86
N GLY A 496 14.20 -6.68 5.36
CA GLY A 496 14.12 -8.07 5.81
C GLY A 496 13.90 -9.08 4.68
#